data_AF-A0A090TDI4-F1
#
_entry.id   AF-A0A090TDI4-F1
#
_cell.length_a   1.000
_cell.length_b   1.000
_cell.length_c   1.000
_cell.angle_alpha   90.00
_cell.angle_beta   90.00
_cell.angle_gamma   90.00
#
_symmetry.space_group_name_H-M   'P 1'
#
loop_
_entity.id
_entity.type
_entity.pdbx_description
1 polymer ?
#
loop_
_entity_poly.entity_id
_entity_poly.type
_entity_poly.pdbx_seq_one_letter_code
_entity_poly.pdbx_strand_id
1 'polypeptide(L)'
;MIASLALVAVLYLASFDEVREQLTAGTFTVIFSAMFSLMRPLKALTGVTAEFQRGMAASHTLFSLMDLEVERDNGTIEIEKAKGDLAVKDITFTYAGTEKPALRNVSFDLPAGKTIALVGRSGSGKSTIANLFTRFYDIDSGSIELDGHKIEDIKLTNLRKHFALVSQNVHLFNDTIANNIAYATDGQYSREQIEHAAKLAHAMEFINNLDQGLDTVIGENGASFLVASVNALRLRELCFEMHLS
;
A
#
# COMPACT_ATOMS: atom_id res chain seq x y z
N MET A 1 21.52 48.88 10.48
CA MET A 1 21.56 50.06 9.59
C MET A 1 20.19 50.71 9.39
N ILE A 2 19.15 49.97 8.99
CA ILE A 2 17.80 50.55 8.78
C ILE A 2 17.20 51.10 10.09
N ALA A 3 17.23 50.33 11.19
CA ALA A 3 16.71 50.76 12.49
C ALA A 3 17.47 51.96 13.09
N SER A 4 18.79 52.03 12.89
CA SER A 4 19.63 53.14 13.37
C SER A 4 19.40 54.44 12.58
N LEU A 5 19.17 54.35 11.26
CA LEU A 5 18.80 55.50 10.43
C LEU A 5 17.39 56.01 10.76
N ALA A 6 16.44 55.11 11.01
CA ALA A 6 15.10 55.47 11.45
C ALA A 6 15.10 56.17 12.82
N LEU A 7 15.92 55.71 13.76
CA LEU A 7 16.12 56.35 15.07
C LEU A 7 16.63 57.79 14.91
N VAL A 8 17.65 58.00 14.08
CA VAL A 8 18.21 59.34 13.81
C VAL A 8 17.17 60.25 13.17
N ALA A 9 16.38 59.75 12.22
CA ALA A 9 15.30 60.51 11.59
C ALA A 9 14.19 60.91 12.57
N VAL A 10 13.81 60.01 13.49
CA VAL A 10 12.82 60.29 14.54
C VAL A 10 13.34 61.32 15.54
N LEU A 11 14.60 61.21 15.98
CA LEU A 11 15.21 62.20 16.86
C LEU A 11 15.36 63.58 16.20
N TYR A 12 15.65 63.61 14.90
CA TYR A 12 15.70 64.84 14.12
C TYR A 12 14.32 65.49 14.00
N LEU A 13 13.27 64.70 13.70
CA LEU A 13 11.89 65.20 13.62
C LEU A 13 11.38 65.70 14.99
N ALA A 14 11.79 65.05 16.08
CA ALA A 14 11.48 65.47 17.45
C ALA A 14 12.18 66.79 17.86
N SER A 15 13.13 67.29 17.04
CA SER A 15 13.81 68.57 17.27
C SER A 15 13.03 69.78 16.74
N PHE A 16 11.97 69.58 15.93
CA PHE A 16 11.09 70.67 15.51
C PHE A 16 10.05 70.96 16.60
N ASP A 17 9.86 72.24 16.94
CA ASP A 17 9.03 72.66 18.07
C ASP A 17 7.57 72.20 17.94
N GLU A 18 7.03 72.16 16.73
CA GLU A 18 5.67 71.68 16.40
C GLU A 18 5.43 70.21 16.81
N VAL A 19 6.47 69.36 16.71
CA VAL A 19 6.40 67.94 17.07
C VAL A 19 6.70 67.77 18.56
N ARG A 20 7.63 68.56 19.08
CA ARG A 20 8.06 68.53 20.49
C ARG A 20 6.93 68.85 21.47
N GLU A 21 6.04 69.78 21.13
CA GLU A 21 4.90 70.16 21.99
C GLU A 21 3.88 69.02 22.19
N GLN A 22 3.82 68.05 21.28
CA GLN A 22 2.91 66.90 21.34
C GLN A 22 3.57 65.62 21.90
N LEU A 23 4.89 65.65 22.11
CA LEU A 23 5.68 64.51 22.57
C LEU A 23 5.76 64.48 24.09
N THR A 24 5.05 63.53 24.70
CA THR A 24 5.27 63.14 26.10
C THR A 24 6.25 61.96 26.19
N ALA A 25 6.83 61.72 27.36
CA ALA A 25 7.66 60.54 27.61
C ALA A 25 6.90 59.22 27.33
N GLY A 26 5.57 59.19 27.54
CA GLY A 26 4.71 58.07 27.21
C GLY A 26 4.56 57.87 25.70
N THR A 27 4.28 58.94 24.96
CA THR A 27 4.17 58.92 23.48
C THR A 27 5.48 58.44 22.84
N PHE A 28 6.62 58.91 23.35
CA PHE A 28 7.94 58.49 22.88
C PHE A 28 8.14 56.98 23.08
N THR A 29 7.86 56.46 24.27
CA THR A 29 7.97 55.02 24.57
C THR A 29 7.08 54.17 23.65
N VAL A 30 5.83 54.59 23.41
CA VAL A 30 4.89 53.88 22.53
C VAL A 30 5.40 53.81 21.09
N ILE A 31 5.94 54.91 20.55
CA ILE A 31 6.48 54.94 19.19
C ILE A 31 7.65 53.97 19.05
N PHE A 32 8.61 53.96 19.99
CA PHE A 32 9.74 53.03 19.94
C PHE A 32 9.30 51.57 20.08
N SER A 33 8.40 51.28 21.02
CA SER A 33 7.84 49.93 21.19
C SER A 33 7.11 49.45 19.94
N ALA A 34 6.35 50.33 19.25
CA ALA A 34 5.69 50.01 18.00
C ALA A 34 6.70 49.75 16.87
N MET A 35 7.75 50.58 16.74
CA MET A 35 8.81 50.40 15.74
C MET A 35 9.54 49.06 15.90
N PHE A 36 9.94 48.69 17.13
CA PHE A 36 10.57 47.40 17.38
C PHE A 36 9.60 46.24 17.16
N SER A 37 8.33 46.40 17.51
CA SER A 37 7.30 45.37 17.30
C SER A 37 7.04 45.10 15.82
N LEU A 38 7.17 46.11 14.94
CA LEU A 38 7.01 45.98 13.49
C LEU A 38 8.16 45.19 12.81
N MET A 39 9.33 45.07 13.44
CA MET A 39 10.44 44.32 12.86
C MET A 39 10.11 42.82 12.68
N ARG A 40 9.36 42.23 13.63
CA ARG A 40 8.96 40.81 13.57
C ARG A 40 8.02 40.51 12.40
N PRO A 41 6.87 41.18 12.21
CA PRO A 41 5.97 40.93 11.09
C PRO A 41 6.60 41.27 9.74
N LEU A 42 7.44 42.32 9.64
CA LEU A 42 8.18 42.62 8.40
C LEU A 42 9.11 41.47 8.02
N LYS A 43 9.86 40.91 8.97
CA LYS A 43 10.72 39.75 8.72
C LYS A 43 9.90 38.51 8.37
N ALA A 44 8.79 38.27 9.07
CA ALA A 44 7.90 37.14 8.78
C ALA A 44 7.37 37.20 7.34
N LEU A 45 6.90 38.36 6.87
CA LEU A 45 6.42 38.54 5.50
C LEU A 45 7.46 38.19 4.44
N THR A 46 8.75 38.44 4.69
CA THR A 46 9.81 38.03 3.76
C THR A 46 10.00 36.52 3.66
N GLY A 47 9.61 35.76 4.68
CA GLY A 47 9.71 34.30 4.73
C GLY A 47 8.49 33.55 4.19
N VAL A 48 7.31 34.17 4.20
CA VAL A 48 6.04 33.55 3.80
C VAL A 48 6.10 32.97 2.38
N THR A 49 6.70 33.69 1.43
CA THR A 49 6.79 33.20 0.04
C THR A 49 7.57 31.89 -0.07
N ALA A 50 8.68 31.76 0.66
CA ALA A 50 9.49 30.55 0.65
C ALA A 50 8.77 29.37 1.33
N GLU A 51 8.06 29.63 2.42
CA GLU A 51 7.23 28.61 3.09
C GLU A 51 6.09 28.14 2.18
N PHE A 52 5.41 29.08 1.52
CA PHE A 52 4.34 28.76 0.58
C PHE A 52 4.84 27.92 -0.60
N GLN A 53 5.99 28.29 -1.20
CA GLN A 53 6.59 27.52 -2.30
C GLN A 53 6.97 26.10 -1.87
N ARG A 54 7.53 25.93 -0.66
CA ARG A 54 7.82 24.59 -0.11
C ARG A 54 6.54 23.76 0.06
N GLY A 55 5.48 24.38 0.57
CA GLY A 55 4.16 23.75 0.69
C GLY A 55 3.63 23.29 -0.66
N MET A 56 3.65 24.18 -1.67
CA MET A 56 3.21 23.87 -3.03
C MET A 56 4.01 22.73 -3.68
N ALA A 57 5.32 22.68 -3.49
CA ALA A 57 6.15 21.59 -4.01
C ALA A 57 5.77 20.24 -3.37
N ALA A 58 5.53 20.21 -2.06
CA ALA A 58 5.07 19.00 -1.38
C ALA A 58 3.66 18.59 -1.85
N SER A 59 2.76 19.55 -2.03
CA SER A 59 1.41 19.30 -2.56
C SER A 59 1.46 18.73 -3.98
N HIS A 60 2.33 19.23 -4.85
CA HIS A 60 2.48 18.70 -6.21
C HIS A 60 2.83 17.21 -6.21
N THR A 61 3.73 16.76 -5.33
CA THR A 61 4.06 15.34 -5.19
C THR A 61 2.84 14.51 -4.76
N LEU A 62 2.06 15.01 -3.78
CA LEU A 62 0.83 14.33 -3.35
C LEU A 62 -0.21 14.24 -4.47
N PHE A 63 -0.44 15.33 -5.21
CA PHE A 63 -1.35 15.33 -6.35
C PHE A 63 -0.87 14.37 -7.44
N SER A 64 0.43 14.35 -7.75
CA SER A 64 0.97 13.41 -8.74
C SER A 64 0.77 11.94 -8.36
N LEU A 65 0.75 11.61 -7.07
CA LEU A 65 0.46 10.26 -6.58
C LEU A 65 -1.05 9.94 -6.68
N MET A 66 -1.91 10.91 -6.35
CA MET A 66 -3.37 10.76 -6.44
C MET A 66 -3.87 10.67 -7.89
N ASP A 67 -3.15 11.29 -8.82
CA ASP A 67 -3.47 11.29 -10.25
C ASP A 67 -2.97 10.04 -11.00
N LEU A 68 -2.28 9.10 -10.31
CA LEU A 68 -1.88 7.84 -10.93
C LEU A 68 -3.11 7.02 -11.34
N GLU A 69 -3.04 6.39 -12.52
CA GLU A 69 -4.07 5.45 -12.95
C GLU A 69 -4.16 4.30 -11.95
N VAL A 70 -5.37 4.06 -11.45
CA VAL A 70 -5.69 2.89 -10.64
C VAL A 70 -5.79 1.64 -11.51
N GLU A 71 -5.69 0.48 -10.86
CA GLU A 71 -5.88 -0.81 -11.52
C GLU A 71 -7.26 -0.89 -12.20
N ARG A 72 -7.27 -1.39 -13.45
CA ARG A 72 -8.48 -1.42 -14.29
C ARG A 72 -9.39 -2.59 -13.88
N ASP A 73 -10.54 -2.27 -13.31
CA ASP A 73 -11.60 -3.23 -12.98
C ASP A 73 -12.89 -2.95 -13.78
N ASN A 74 -12.86 -3.29 -15.08
CA ASN A 74 -13.99 -3.12 -15.99
C ASN A 74 -14.90 -4.36 -16.07
N GLY A 75 -14.56 -5.44 -15.34
CA GLY A 75 -15.29 -6.69 -15.37
C GLY A 75 -16.66 -6.55 -14.71
N THR A 76 -17.68 -7.15 -15.31
CA THR A 76 -19.06 -7.10 -14.82
C THR A 76 -19.57 -8.44 -14.31
N ILE A 77 -18.85 -9.52 -14.59
CA ILE A 77 -19.24 -10.88 -14.18
C ILE A 77 -18.80 -11.11 -12.74
N GLU A 78 -19.69 -11.71 -11.95
CA GLU A 78 -19.36 -12.25 -10.62
C GLU A 78 -19.68 -13.75 -10.62
N ILE A 79 -18.69 -14.56 -10.24
CA ILE A 79 -18.82 -16.01 -10.07
C ILE A 79 -19.00 -16.28 -8.58
N GLU A 80 -20.07 -16.99 -8.20
CA GLU A 80 -20.29 -17.37 -6.80
C GLU A 80 -19.32 -18.47 -6.36
N LYS A 81 -19.18 -19.52 -7.17
CA LYS A 81 -18.32 -20.67 -6.89
C LYS A 81 -17.71 -21.18 -8.19
N ALA A 82 -16.40 -21.01 -8.33
CA ALA A 82 -15.68 -21.52 -9.50
C ALA A 82 -15.56 -23.06 -9.43
N LYS A 83 -15.73 -23.74 -10.57
CA LYS A 83 -15.39 -25.16 -10.74
C LYS A 83 -13.88 -25.34 -10.79
N GLY A 84 -13.18 -24.36 -11.35
CA GLY A 84 -11.71 -24.34 -11.44
C GLY A 84 -11.17 -24.86 -12.77
N ASP A 85 -11.98 -24.86 -13.83
CA ASP A 85 -11.49 -25.13 -15.18
C ASP A 85 -10.77 -23.89 -15.72
N LEU A 86 -9.48 -24.02 -16.00
CA LEU A 86 -8.62 -22.91 -16.42
C LEU A 86 -8.08 -23.17 -17.83
N ALA A 87 -8.24 -22.21 -18.73
CA ALA A 87 -7.70 -22.30 -20.09
C ALA A 87 -6.82 -21.10 -20.39
N VAL A 88 -5.57 -21.37 -20.80
CA VAL A 88 -4.60 -20.37 -21.23
C VAL A 88 -4.39 -20.54 -22.73
N LYS A 89 -4.65 -19.48 -23.50
CA LYS A 89 -4.66 -19.54 -24.97
C LYS A 89 -3.74 -18.48 -25.56
N ASP A 90 -2.64 -18.94 -26.13
CA ASP A 90 -1.65 -18.20 -26.92
C ASP A 90 -1.14 -16.92 -26.25
N ILE A 91 -0.98 -16.95 -24.92
CA ILE A 91 -0.67 -15.74 -24.17
C ILE A 91 0.74 -15.24 -24.47
N THR A 92 0.86 -13.92 -24.66
CA THR A 92 2.13 -13.20 -24.70
C THR A 92 2.07 -12.07 -23.68
N PHE A 93 3.14 -11.91 -22.92
CA PHE A 93 3.22 -10.88 -21.89
C PHE A 93 4.63 -10.32 -21.75
N THR A 94 4.72 -9.01 -21.60
CA THR A 94 5.94 -8.23 -21.49
C THR A 94 5.85 -7.29 -20.29
N TYR A 95 6.87 -7.28 -19.43
CA TYR A 95 6.90 -6.33 -18.32
C TYR A 95 7.12 -4.90 -18.84
N ALA A 96 6.43 -3.94 -18.24
CA ALA A 96 6.61 -2.53 -18.54
C ALA A 96 8.09 -2.12 -18.38
N GLY A 97 8.63 -1.40 -19.35
CA GLY A 97 10.04 -0.99 -19.39
C GLY A 97 10.99 -2.05 -19.97
N THR A 98 10.49 -3.18 -20.46
CA THR A 98 11.29 -4.19 -21.17
C THR A 98 10.75 -4.42 -22.58
N GLU A 99 11.64 -4.73 -23.54
CA GLU A 99 11.24 -5.05 -24.92
C GLU A 99 11.03 -6.55 -25.15
N LYS A 100 11.61 -7.40 -24.29
CA LYS A 100 11.59 -8.86 -24.46
C LYS A 100 10.41 -9.45 -23.69
N PRO A 101 9.50 -10.19 -24.35
CA PRO A 101 8.40 -10.87 -23.66
C PRO A 101 8.93 -11.85 -22.62
N ALA A 102 8.32 -11.83 -21.43
CA ALA A 102 8.57 -12.80 -20.38
C ALA A 102 7.87 -14.14 -20.69
N LEU A 103 6.72 -14.07 -21.37
CA LEU A 103 5.97 -15.22 -21.88
C LEU A 103 5.66 -14.99 -23.36
N ARG A 104 5.72 -16.05 -24.16
CA ARG A 104 5.48 -15.99 -25.60
C ARG A 104 4.70 -17.20 -26.07
N ASN A 105 3.51 -16.97 -26.60
CA ASN A 105 2.62 -18.00 -27.18
C ASN A 105 2.42 -19.21 -26.24
N VAL A 106 2.13 -18.96 -24.97
CA VAL A 106 1.91 -20.02 -23.98
C VAL A 106 0.46 -20.47 -24.03
N SER A 107 0.24 -21.78 -24.18
CA SER A 107 -1.09 -22.39 -24.23
C SER A 107 -1.12 -23.68 -23.41
N PHE A 108 -2.11 -23.81 -22.53
CA PHE A 108 -2.39 -25.03 -21.78
C PHE A 108 -3.77 -24.97 -21.12
N ASP A 109 -4.31 -26.15 -20.83
CA ASP A 109 -5.54 -26.31 -20.07
C ASP A 109 -5.24 -26.95 -18.71
N LEU A 110 -5.93 -26.47 -17.67
CA LEU A 110 -5.94 -27.01 -16.33
C LEU A 110 -7.38 -27.39 -15.98
N PRO A 111 -7.77 -28.67 -16.15
CA PRO A 111 -9.11 -29.11 -15.78
C PRO A 111 -9.34 -28.99 -14.27
N ALA A 112 -10.59 -28.77 -13.87
CA ALA A 112 -11.01 -28.69 -12.49
C ALA A 112 -10.53 -29.88 -11.66
N GLY A 113 -9.99 -29.59 -10.47
CA GLY A 113 -9.46 -30.60 -9.55
C GLY A 113 -8.17 -31.29 -10.01
N LYS A 114 -7.53 -30.81 -11.08
CA LYS A 114 -6.20 -31.27 -11.49
C LYS A 114 -5.12 -30.30 -11.02
N THR A 115 -3.89 -30.80 -10.97
CA THR A 115 -2.72 -30.02 -10.60
C THR A 115 -1.74 -30.00 -11.75
N ILE A 116 -1.25 -28.81 -12.10
CA ILE A 116 -0.18 -28.61 -13.07
C ILE A 116 1.09 -28.16 -12.35
N ALA A 117 2.22 -28.78 -12.70
CA ALA A 117 3.53 -28.38 -12.21
C ALA A 117 4.30 -27.66 -13.32
N LEU A 118 4.56 -26.36 -13.12
CA LEU A 118 5.39 -25.57 -14.03
C LEU A 118 6.87 -25.71 -13.65
N VAL A 119 7.65 -26.40 -14.49
CA VAL A 119 9.07 -26.66 -14.25
C VAL A 119 9.93 -25.94 -15.29
N GLY A 120 11.02 -25.33 -14.85
CA GLY A 120 11.95 -24.62 -15.74
C GLY A 120 13.04 -23.87 -14.98
N ARG A 121 14.07 -23.42 -15.71
CA ARG A 121 15.21 -22.66 -15.15
C ARG A 121 14.75 -21.38 -14.44
N SER A 122 15.56 -20.83 -13.54
CA SER A 122 15.27 -19.52 -12.95
C SER A 122 15.06 -18.47 -14.05
N GLY A 123 14.08 -17.59 -13.87
CA GLY A 123 13.72 -16.57 -14.87
C GLY A 123 12.87 -17.07 -16.06
N SER A 124 12.46 -18.33 -16.11
CA SER A 124 11.66 -18.88 -17.23
C SER A 124 10.18 -18.45 -17.27
N GLY A 125 9.76 -17.45 -16.49
CA GLY A 125 8.37 -16.96 -16.48
C GLY A 125 7.36 -17.74 -15.62
N LYS A 126 7.79 -18.71 -14.80
CA LYS A 126 6.86 -19.50 -13.94
C LYS A 126 6.04 -18.62 -13.00
N SER A 127 6.71 -17.75 -12.25
CA SER A 127 6.05 -16.80 -11.34
C SER A 127 5.22 -15.77 -12.11
N THR A 128 5.64 -15.43 -13.33
CA THR A 128 4.88 -14.55 -14.21
C THR A 128 3.52 -15.15 -14.56
N ILE A 129 3.46 -16.42 -14.96
CA ILE A 129 2.18 -17.13 -15.22
C ILE A 129 1.27 -17.07 -13.98
N ALA A 130 1.80 -17.37 -12.79
CA ALA A 130 1.02 -17.34 -11.56
C ALA A 130 0.43 -15.96 -11.26
N ASN A 131 1.20 -14.89 -11.50
CA ASN A 131 0.75 -13.51 -11.29
C ASN A 131 -0.33 -13.05 -12.30
N LEU A 132 -0.36 -13.64 -13.50
CA LEU A 132 -1.37 -13.33 -14.51
C LEU A 132 -2.74 -13.88 -14.14
N PHE A 133 -2.82 -15.04 -13.47
CA PHE A 133 -4.10 -15.60 -13.01
C PHE A 133 -4.85 -14.69 -12.05
N THR A 134 -4.13 -13.96 -11.19
CA THR A 134 -4.70 -12.99 -10.24
C THR A 134 -4.81 -11.58 -10.80
N ARG A 135 -4.56 -11.42 -12.11
CA ARG A 135 -4.47 -10.13 -12.83
C ARG A 135 -3.66 -9.09 -12.06
N PHE A 136 -2.45 -9.44 -11.61
CA PHE A 136 -1.49 -8.42 -11.16
C PHE A 136 -0.87 -7.67 -12.35
N TYR A 137 -0.94 -8.27 -13.54
CA TYR A 137 -0.63 -7.65 -14.81
C TYR A 137 -1.69 -8.11 -15.82
N ASP A 138 -2.04 -7.23 -16.75
CA ASP A 138 -2.80 -7.59 -17.94
C ASP A 138 -1.85 -8.15 -19.02
N ILE A 139 -2.39 -9.00 -19.91
CA ILE A 139 -1.63 -9.65 -20.99
C ILE A 139 -1.54 -8.74 -22.23
N ASP A 140 -0.50 -8.94 -23.05
CA ASP A 140 -0.36 -8.22 -24.33
C ASP A 140 -1.28 -8.81 -25.41
N SER A 141 -1.42 -10.14 -25.41
CA SER A 141 -2.27 -10.88 -26.35
C SER A 141 -2.62 -12.27 -25.82
N GLY A 142 -3.64 -12.89 -26.43
CA GLY A 142 -4.18 -14.19 -26.03
C GLY A 142 -5.40 -14.05 -25.11
N SER A 143 -5.72 -15.12 -24.37
CA SER A 143 -6.72 -15.08 -23.31
C SER A 143 -6.40 -16.06 -22.18
N ILE A 144 -6.86 -15.69 -20.98
CA ILE A 144 -6.96 -16.59 -19.84
C ILE A 144 -8.43 -16.66 -19.45
N GLU A 145 -8.96 -17.87 -19.34
CA GLU A 145 -10.36 -18.12 -19.03
C GLU A 145 -10.48 -18.97 -17.75
N LEU A 146 -11.42 -18.60 -16.89
CA LEU A 146 -11.86 -19.36 -15.72
C LEU A 146 -13.31 -19.79 -15.96
N ASP A 147 -13.55 -21.10 -15.96
CA ASP A 147 -14.85 -21.73 -16.23
C ASP A 147 -15.51 -21.23 -17.55
N GLY A 148 -14.68 -20.89 -18.55
CA GLY A 148 -15.10 -20.39 -19.85
C GLY A 148 -15.32 -18.88 -19.94
N HIS A 149 -15.16 -18.14 -18.84
CA HIS A 149 -15.20 -16.67 -18.83
C HIS A 149 -13.78 -16.10 -18.86
N LYS A 150 -13.52 -15.09 -19.70
CA LYS A 150 -12.24 -14.39 -19.65
C LYS A 150 -12.07 -13.71 -18.30
N ILE A 151 -10.88 -13.79 -17.72
CA ILE A 151 -10.60 -13.19 -16.41
C ILE A 151 -10.72 -11.65 -16.42
N GLU A 152 -10.63 -11.02 -17.59
CA GLU A 152 -10.85 -9.57 -17.78
C GLU A 152 -12.32 -9.16 -17.65
N ASP A 153 -13.25 -10.08 -17.98
CA ASP A 153 -14.70 -9.84 -17.92
C ASP A 153 -15.25 -10.05 -16.49
N ILE A 154 -14.47 -10.72 -15.63
CA ILE A 154 -14.81 -10.96 -14.23
C ILE A 154 -14.34 -9.77 -13.40
N LYS A 155 -15.23 -9.26 -12.52
CA LYS A 155 -14.89 -8.22 -11.56
C LYS A 155 -13.69 -8.65 -10.72
N LEU A 156 -12.69 -7.79 -10.61
CA LEU A 156 -11.37 -8.14 -10.11
C LEU A 156 -11.39 -8.66 -8.67
N THR A 157 -12.19 -8.02 -7.82
CA THR A 157 -12.40 -8.46 -6.43
C THR A 157 -13.09 -9.83 -6.34
N ASN A 158 -13.98 -10.16 -7.28
CA ASN A 158 -14.60 -11.48 -7.37
C ASN A 158 -13.61 -12.53 -7.89
N LEU A 159 -12.87 -12.23 -8.97
CA LEU A 159 -11.83 -13.11 -9.52
C LEU A 159 -10.83 -13.54 -8.43
N ARG A 160 -10.30 -12.57 -7.66
CA ARG A 160 -9.27 -12.82 -6.64
C ARG A 160 -9.78 -13.63 -5.44
N LYS A 161 -11.10 -13.70 -5.20
CA LYS A 161 -11.67 -14.62 -4.20
C LYS A 161 -11.52 -16.09 -4.61
N HIS A 162 -11.42 -16.37 -5.90
CA HIS A 162 -11.29 -17.73 -6.43
C HIS A 162 -9.84 -18.24 -6.48
N PHE A 163 -8.86 -17.38 -6.22
CA PHE A 163 -7.44 -17.72 -6.24
C PHE A 163 -6.78 -17.59 -4.87
N ALA A 164 -6.09 -18.65 -4.45
CA ALA A 164 -5.17 -18.62 -3.34
C ALA A 164 -3.73 -18.58 -3.89
N LEU A 165 -3.04 -17.46 -3.71
CA LEU A 165 -1.61 -17.36 -4.02
C LEU A 165 -0.78 -17.75 -2.80
N VAL A 166 0.22 -18.59 -3.01
CA VAL A 166 1.26 -18.89 -2.02
C VAL A 166 2.62 -18.49 -2.59
N SER A 167 3.27 -17.55 -1.90
CA SER A 167 4.60 -17.05 -2.24
C SER A 167 5.65 -17.63 -1.29
N GLN A 168 6.91 -17.64 -1.73
CA GLN A 168 8.05 -18.00 -0.88
C GLN A 168 8.20 -17.03 0.31
N ASN A 169 7.76 -15.78 0.14
CA ASN A 169 7.79 -14.76 1.20
C ASN A 169 6.36 -14.52 1.70
N VAL A 170 6.01 -15.14 2.82
CA VAL A 170 4.74 -14.89 3.51
C VAL A 170 4.80 -13.51 4.18
N HIS A 171 3.78 -12.70 3.97
CA HIS A 171 3.60 -11.44 4.70
C HIS A 171 2.83 -11.74 5.99
N LEU A 172 3.41 -11.40 7.13
CA LEU A 172 2.78 -11.48 8.44
C LEU A 172 2.50 -10.07 8.94
N PHE A 173 1.30 -9.86 9.45
CA PHE A 173 0.87 -8.61 10.06
C PHE A 173 1.15 -8.64 11.56
N ASN A 174 1.35 -7.45 12.14
CA ASN A 174 1.53 -7.28 13.58
C ASN A 174 0.22 -7.52 14.35
N ASP A 175 -0.15 -8.78 14.46
CA ASP A 175 -1.39 -9.29 15.03
C ASP A 175 -1.18 -10.73 15.54
N THR A 176 -2.20 -11.32 16.16
CA THR A 176 -2.20 -12.72 16.61
C THR A 176 -1.99 -13.70 15.45
N ILE A 177 -1.47 -14.89 15.75
CA ILE A 177 -1.35 -15.98 14.78
C ILE A 177 -2.73 -16.32 14.20
N ALA A 178 -3.79 -16.37 15.03
CA ALA A 178 -5.15 -16.63 14.57
C ALA A 178 -5.65 -15.61 13.55
N ASN A 179 -5.41 -14.32 13.77
CA ASN A 179 -5.84 -13.26 12.83
C ASN A 179 -5.01 -13.28 11.54
N ASN A 180 -3.72 -13.64 11.63
CA ASN A 180 -2.89 -13.84 10.44
C ASN A 180 -3.37 -15.04 9.61
N ILE A 181 -3.82 -16.12 10.25
CA ILE A 181 -4.42 -17.28 9.58
C ILE A 181 -5.73 -16.89 8.89
N ALA A 182 -6.61 -16.18 9.60
CA ALA A 182 -7.93 -15.76 9.13
C ALA A 182 -7.90 -14.42 8.38
N TYR A 183 -6.74 -14.01 7.87
CA TYR A 183 -6.58 -12.70 7.24
C TYR A 183 -7.54 -12.50 6.06
N ALA A 184 -8.16 -11.32 6.01
CA ALA A 184 -9.12 -10.91 4.97
C ALA A 184 -10.33 -11.85 4.81
N THR A 185 -10.77 -12.47 5.90
CA THR A 185 -11.97 -13.34 5.94
C THR A 185 -13.14 -12.70 6.69
N ASP A 186 -13.04 -11.44 7.10
CA ASP A 186 -14.09 -10.67 7.81
C ASP A 186 -14.71 -11.39 9.02
N GLY A 187 -13.92 -12.22 9.73
CA GLY A 187 -14.39 -12.97 10.90
C GLY A 187 -15.33 -14.13 10.56
N GLN A 188 -15.34 -14.60 9.31
CA GLN A 188 -16.19 -15.72 8.86
C GLN A 188 -15.82 -17.06 9.51
N TYR A 189 -14.59 -17.23 9.98
CA TYR A 189 -14.11 -18.50 10.52
C TYR A 189 -14.08 -18.51 12.05
N SER A 190 -14.63 -19.58 12.63
CA SER A 190 -14.56 -19.82 14.07
C SER A 190 -13.16 -20.18 14.52
N ARG A 191 -12.90 -20.08 15.83
CA ARG A 191 -11.60 -20.44 16.41
C ARG A 191 -11.24 -21.90 16.13
N GLU A 192 -12.21 -22.79 16.16
CA GLU A 192 -12.04 -24.22 15.89
C GLU A 192 -11.64 -24.48 14.44
N GLN A 193 -12.21 -23.72 13.49
CA GLN A 193 -11.84 -23.81 12.07
C GLN A 193 -10.40 -23.33 11.83
N ILE A 194 -9.99 -22.25 12.49
CA ILE A 194 -8.61 -21.74 12.45
C ILE A 194 -7.64 -22.77 13.02
N GLU A 195 -7.97 -23.37 14.17
CA GLU A 195 -7.15 -24.41 14.80
C GLU A 195 -7.06 -25.66 13.92
N HIS A 196 -8.17 -26.09 13.32
CA HIS A 196 -8.21 -27.21 12.39
C HIS A 196 -7.32 -26.95 11.17
N ALA A 197 -7.40 -25.76 10.58
CA ALA A 197 -6.54 -25.36 9.48
C ALA A 197 -5.06 -25.38 9.89
N ALA A 198 -4.71 -24.85 11.07
CA ALA A 198 -3.36 -24.87 11.62
C ALA A 198 -2.84 -26.28 11.85
N LYS A 199 -3.72 -27.20 12.27
CA LYS A 199 -3.37 -28.61 12.49
C LYS A 199 -3.03 -29.31 11.19
N LEU A 200 -3.88 -29.15 10.18
CA LEU A 200 -3.64 -29.73 8.85
C LEU A 200 -2.41 -29.09 8.18
N ALA A 201 -2.08 -27.85 8.50
CA ALA A 201 -0.83 -27.19 8.11
C ALA A 201 0.42 -27.67 8.86
N HIS A 202 0.30 -28.58 9.83
CA HIS A 202 1.37 -28.97 10.76
C HIS A 202 1.97 -27.79 11.54
N ALA A 203 1.22 -26.71 11.70
CA ALA A 203 1.66 -25.53 12.46
C ALA A 203 1.42 -25.68 13.97
N MET A 204 0.45 -26.52 14.38
CA MET A 204 0.04 -26.63 15.78
C MET A 204 1.15 -27.11 16.73
N GLU A 205 2.09 -27.93 16.27
CA GLU A 205 3.22 -28.37 17.10
C GLU A 205 4.09 -27.17 17.51
N PHE A 206 4.36 -26.26 16.58
CA PHE A 206 5.07 -25.02 16.87
C PHE A 206 4.23 -24.07 17.72
N ILE A 207 2.98 -23.86 17.33
CA ILE A 207 2.07 -22.91 18.01
C ILE A 207 1.88 -23.30 19.48
N ASN A 208 1.73 -24.59 19.79
CA ASN A 208 1.56 -25.07 21.17
C ASN A 208 2.80 -24.88 22.06
N ASN A 209 3.97 -24.65 21.48
CA ASN A 209 5.20 -24.32 22.22
C ASN A 209 5.32 -22.83 22.56
N LEU A 210 4.39 -21.99 22.10
CA LEU A 210 4.34 -20.56 22.43
C LEU A 210 3.48 -20.33 23.67
N ASP A 211 3.87 -19.38 24.51
CA ASP A 211 3.21 -19.07 25.78
C ASP A 211 1.71 -18.74 25.64
N GLN A 212 1.30 -18.18 24.49
CA GLN A 212 -0.09 -17.80 24.22
C GLN A 212 -0.71 -18.57 23.04
N GLY A 213 -0.05 -19.61 22.54
CA GLY A 213 -0.55 -20.41 21.43
C GLY A 213 -0.96 -19.56 20.21
N LEU A 214 -2.19 -19.77 19.73
CA LEU A 214 -2.77 -19.03 18.60
C LEU A 214 -2.96 -17.53 18.88
N ASP A 215 -2.97 -17.10 20.14
CA ASP A 215 -3.10 -15.70 20.55
C ASP A 215 -1.75 -14.98 20.67
N THR A 216 -0.64 -15.69 20.43
CA THR A 216 0.68 -15.07 20.36
C THR A 216 0.72 -14.02 19.24
N VAL A 217 1.10 -12.80 19.59
CA VAL A 217 1.24 -11.68 18.65
C VAL A 217 2.56 -11.76 17.90
N ILE A 218 2.50 -11.65 16.57
CA ILE A 218 3.68 -11.65 15.69
C ILE A 218 4.18 -10.22 15.51
N GLY A 219 5.19 -9.79 16.27
CA GLY A 219 5.78 -8.44 16.11
C GLY A 219 6.62 -8.26 14.84
N GLU A 220 7.03 -7.02 14.54
CA GLU A 220 7.78 -6.62 13.33
C GLU A 220 9.07 -7.44 13.06
N ASN A 221 9.70 -7.99 14.10
CA ASN A 221 10.92 -8.80 14.00
C ASN A 221 10.69 -10.30 14.35
N GLY A 222 9.46 -10.71 14.68
CA GLY A 222 9.12 -12.10 15.06
C GLY A 222 8.94 -13.06 13.88
N ALA A 223 8.96 -12.52 12.66
CA ALA A 223 8.59 -13.23 11.44
C ALA A 223 9.56 -14.36 11.02
N SER A 224 10.84 -14.31 11.42
CA SER A 224 11.83 -15.23 10.83
C SER A 224 11.65 -16.70 11.21
N PHE A 225 10.98 -17.02 12.33
CA PHE A 225 10.86 -18.40 12.84
C PHE A 225 9.47 -19.02 12.62
N LEU A 226 8.41 -18.20 12.57
CA LEU A 226 7.05 -18.64 12.22
C LEU A 226 6.93 -18.92 10.72
N VAL A 227 7.56 -18.11 9.86
CA VAL A 227 7.50 -18.28 8.39
C VAL A 227 8.11 -19.61 7.92
N ALA A 228 9.13 -20.12 8.61
CA ALA A 228 9.76 -21.40 8.28
C ALA A 228 8.90 -22.62 8.68
N SER A 229 8.12 -22.49 9.74
CA SER A 229 7.33 -23.60 10.34
C SER A 229 5.88 -23.59 9.85
N VAL A 230 5.31 -22.40 9.66
CA VAL A 230 3.96 -22.17 9.14
C VAL A 230 4.09 -21.93 7.66
N ASN A 231 4.13 -23.03 6.91
CA ASN A 231 3.84 -22.97 5.49
C ASN A 231 2.38 -22.51 5.34
N ALA A 232 2.18 -21.18 5.22
CA ALA A 232 0.90 -20.55 4.89
C ALA A 232 0.21 -21.21 3.68
N LEU A 233 1.00 -21.96 2.89
CA LEU A 233 0.60 -22.97 1.91
C LEU A 233 -0.67 -23.73 2.26
N ARG A 234 -0.76 -24.33 3.45
CA ARG A 234 -1.85 -25.28 3.73
C ARG A 234 -3.07 -24.60 4.32
N LEU A 235 -2.87 -23.55 5.11
CA LEU A 235 -3.95 -22.82 5.78
C LEU A 235 -4.96 -22.21 4.81
N ARG A 236 -4.49 -21.68 3.67
CA ARG A 236 -5.37 -21.06 2.67
C ARG A 236 -6.07 -22.09 1.79
N GLU A 237 -5.38 -23.17 1.42
CA GLU A 237 -5.95 -24.32 0.70
C GLU A 237 -7.07 -24.99 1.50
N LEU A 238 -6.90 -25.07 2.82
CA LEU A 238 -7.88 -25.64 3.76
C LEU A 238 -9.07 -24.73 4.06
N CYS A 239 -8.87 -23.41 4.11
CA CYS A 239 -10.00 -22.48 4.15
C CYS A 239 -10.82 -22.56 2.85
N PHE A 240 -10.16 -22.82 1.72
CA PHE A 240 -10.82 -23.03 0.43
C PHE A 240 -11.62 -24.35 0.40
N GLU A 241 -11.06 -25.45 0.92
CA GLU A 241 -11.80 -26.72 1.09
C GLU A 241 -13.05 -26.52 1.98
N MET A 242 -12.96 -25.72 3.05
CA MET A 242 -14.10 -25.40 3.93
C MET A 242 -15.16 -24.49 3.29
N HIS A 243 -14.82 -23.71 2.27
CA HIS A 243 -15.80 -22.92 1.47
C HIS A 243 -16.46 -23.78 0.37
N LEU A 244 -15.83 -24.89 -0.01
CA LEU A 244 -16.30 -25.81 -1.05
C LEU A 244 -17.20 -26.94 -0.50
N SER A 245 -17.11 -27.28 0.79
CA SER A 245 -17.97 -28.22 1.51
C SER A 245 -19.28 -27.60 2.01
#